data_AF-A0A7K3RUQ6-F1
#
_entry.id   AF-A0A7K3RUQ6-F1
#
_cell.length_a   1.000
_cell.length_b   1.000
_cell.length_c   1.000
_cell.angle_alpha   90.00
_cell.angle_beta   90.00
_cell.angle_gamma   90.00
#
_symmetry.space_group_name_H-M   'P 1'
#
loop_
_entity.id
_entity.type
_entity.pdbx_description
1 polymer ?
#
loop_
_entity_poly.entity_id
_entity_poly.type
_entity_poly.pdbx_seq_one_letter_code
_entity_poly.pdbx_strand_id
1 'polypeptide(L)'
;MREILGRRRRLRLRRKEGAARIDAALNCATVWQWPVLPGVGTAQSAAPYGEGAGLGCACPEPDCAVPGAHPFDPGLLAATTDERMVRWWWTNRPAAPVLLATGG
;
A
#
# COMPACT_ATOMS: atom_id res chain seq x y z
N MET A 1 1.48 -19.62 28.39
CA MET A 1 2.54 -19.43 27.36
C MET A 1 2.06 -19.87 25.96
N ARG A 2 0.96 -19.32 25.41
CA ARG A 2 0.41 -19.75 24.09
C ARG A 2 0.28 -18.63 23.05
N GLU A 3 0.75 -17.43 23.36
CA GLU A 3 0.41 -16.23 22.57
C GLU A 3 1.57 -15.71 21.71
N ILE A 4 2.81 -16.13 22.01
CA ILE A 4 4.02 -15.62 21.36
C ILE A 4 4.23 -16.26 19.97
N LEU A 5 3.79 -17.50 19.75
CA LEU A 5 3.94 -18.19 18.46
C LEU A 5 3.02 -17.58 17.38
N GLY A 6 1.76 -17.29 17.73
CA GLY A 6 0.80 -16.66 16.81
C GLY A 6 1.21 -15.24 16.40
N ARG A 7 1.69 -14.43 17.36
CA ARG A 7 2.20 -13.07 17.08
C ARG A 7 3.43 -13.09 16.17
N ARG A 8 4.39 -13.99 16.41
CA ARG A 8 5.58 -14.14 15.55
C ARG A 8 5.22 -14.57 14.13
N ARG A 9 4.28 -15.50 13.96
CA ARG A 9 3.80 -15.93 12.64
C ARG A 9 3.15 -14.77 11.86
N ARG A 10 2.28 -13.99 12.50
CA ARG A 10 1.65 -12.80 11.88
C ARG A 10 2.66 -11.75 11.42
N LEU A 11 3.67 -11.45 12.24
CA LEU A 11 4.73 -10.51 11.87
C LEU A 11 5.56 -10.98 10.66
N ARG A 12 5.88 -12.29 10.60
CA ARG A 12 6.58 -12.89 9.45
C ARG A 12 5.75 -12.81 8.17
N LEU A 13 4.45 -13.09 8.25
CA LEU A 13 3.53 -12.97 7.11
C LEU A 13 3.49 -11.54 6.59
N ARG A 14 3.31 -10.53 7.48
CA ARG A 14 3.35 -9.11 7.08
C ARG A 14 4.67 -8.69 6.44
N ARG A 15 5.81 -9.19 6.95
CA ARG A 15 7.12 -8.93 6.33
C ARG A 15 7.20 -9.54 4.93
N LYS A 16 6.71 -10.77 4.75
CA LYS A 16 6.66 -11.45 3.44
C LYS A 16 5.77 -10.71 2.45
N GLU A 17 4.61 -10.22 2.90
CA GLU A 17 3.71 -9.39 2.09
C GLU A 17 4.37 -8.07 1.68
N GLY A 18 5.11 -7.42 2.59
CA GLY A 18 5.88 -6.22 2.26
C GLY A 18 6.96 -6.48 1.21
N ALA A 19 7.68 -7.60 1.32
CA ALA A 19 8.67 -8.03 0.32
C ALA A 19 8.00 -8.29 -1.04
N ALA A 20 6.86 -8.98 -1.07
CA ALA A 20 6.12 -9.23 -2.31
C ALA A 20 5.66 -7.93 -2.99
N ARG A 21 5.30 -6.89 -2.22
CA ARG A 21 4.88 -5.59 -2.76
C ARG A 21 6.04 -4.82 -3.41
N ILE A 22 7.21 -4.77 -2.76
CA ILE A 22 8.39 -4.12 -3.37
C ILE A 22 8.86 -4.87 -4.61
N ASP A 23 8.85 -6.20 -4.61
CA ASP A 23 9.21 -7.00 -5.79
C ASP A 23 8.24 -6.75 -6.95
N ALA A 24 6.93 -6.66 -6.68
CA ALA A 24 5.94 -6.33 -7.69
C ALA A 24 6.14 -4.91 -8.25
N ALA A 25 6.37 -3.91 -7.38
CA ALA A 25 6.62 -2.53 -7.79
C ALA A 25 7.88 -2.42 -8.66
N LEU A 26 8.95 -3.12 -8.29
CA LEU A 26 10.19 -3.17 -9.05
C LEU A 26 9.99 -3.83 -10.41
N ASN A 27 9.31 -4.98 -10.49
CA ASN A 27 9.03 -5.62 -11.77
C ASN A 27 8.22 -4.71 -12.71
N CYS A 28 7.19 -4.04 -12.18
CA CYS A 28 6.40 -3.09 -12.99
C CYS A 28 7.26 -1.93 -13.50
N ALA A 29 8.08 -1.33 -12.63
CA ALA A 29 8.89 -0.18 -12.96
C ALA A 29 10.07 -0.50 -13.89
N THR A 30 10.79 -1.60 -13.66
CA THR A 30 12.07 -1.88 -14.32
C THR A 30 11.96 -2.89 -15.46
N VAL A 31 11.01 -3.82 -15.39
CA VAL A 31 10.81 -4.83 -16.45
C VAL A 31 9.76 -4.36 -17.44
N TRP A 32 8.60 -3.92 -16.95
CA TRP A 32 7.49 -3.48 -17.82
C TRP A 32 7.54 -1.99 -18.17
N GLN A 33 8.42 -1.23 -17.51
CA GLN A 33 8.56 0.22 -17.72
C GLN A 33 7.25 0.98 -17.51
N TRP A 34 6.40 0.48 -16.61
CA TRP A 34 5.17 1.15 -16.22
C TRP A 34 5.44 2.06 -15.02
N PRO A 35 5.15 3.37 -15.10
CA PRO A 35 5.36 4.26 -13.97
C PRO A 35 4.49 3.85 -12.77
N VAL A 36 5.11 3.72 -11.60
CA VAL A 36 4.43 3.28 -10.36
C VAL A 36 4.50 4.34 -9.28
N LEU A 37 3.59 4.26 -8.31
CA LEU A 37 3.60 5.10 -7.10
C LEU A 37 2.89 4.40 -5.93
N PRO A 38 3.24 4.74 -4.67
CA PRO A 38 2.57 4.20 -3.50
C PRO A 38 1.15 4.77 -3.35
N GLY A 39 0.19 3.87 -3.22
CA GLY A 39 -1.19 4.20 -2.88
C GLY A 39 -1.42 4.41 -1.38
N VAL A 40 -2.59 4.97 -1.05
CA VAL A 40 -3.10 4.97 0.31
C VAL A 40 -3.55 3.56 0.69
N GLY A 41 -3.14 3.09 1.87
CA GLY A 41 -3.60 1.81 2.39
C GLY A 41 -5.02 1.87 2.95
N THR A 42 -5.56 0.71 3.34
CA THR A 42 -6.80 0.65 4.12
C THR A 42 -6.54 0.73 5.62
N ALA A 43 -7.35 1.49 6.34
CA ALA A 43 -7.39 1.51 7.80
C ALA A 43 -8.63 0.74 8.30
N GLN A 44 -8.62 0.34 9.57
CA GLN A 44 -9.87 -0.09 10.21
C GLN A 44 -10.76 1.13 10.38
N SER A 45 -12.01 1.07 9.91
CA SER A 45 -12.96 2.15 10.15
C SER A 45 -13.22 2.28 11.66
N ALA A 46 -13.26 3.51 12.16
CA ALA A 46 -13.49 3.79 13.57
C ALA A 46 -14.98 3.72 13.97
N ALA A 47 -15.87 3.28 13.08
CA ALA A 47 -17.31 3.25 13.31
C ALA A 47 -17.68 2.32 14.48
N PRO A 48 -18.18 2.86 15.61
CA PRO A 48 -18.34 2.11 16.85
C PRO A 48 -19.74 1.47 16.94
N TYR A 49 -19.96 0.37 16.24
CA TYR A 49 -21.23 -0.40 16.16
C TYR A 49 -22.20 0.08 15.05
N GLY A 50 -22.24 -0.67 13.96
CA GLY A 50 -23.22 -0.53 12.87
C GLY A 50 -22.84 -1.45 11.72
N GLU A 51 -23.83 -1.99 11.01
CA GLU A 51 -23.66 -2.95 9.91
C GLU A 51 -22.62 -2.43 8.89
N GLY A 52 -21.49 -3.13 8.82
CA GLY A 52 -20.37 -2.79 7.95
C GLY A 52 -19.12 -2.35 8.72
N ALA A 53 -18.50 -3.28 9.43
CA ALA A 53 -17.09 -3.17 9.83
C ALA A 53 -16.20 -3.24 8.57
N GLY A 54 -16.31 -2.22 7.72
CA GLY A 54 -15.57 -2.10 6.47
C GLY A 54 -14.15 -1.59 6.70
N LEU A 55 -13.27 -1.90 5.75
CA LEU A 55 -11.96 -1.28 5.63
C LEU A 55 -12.16 0.16 5.15
N GLY A 56 -11.84 1.14 6.01
CA GLY A 56 -11.83 2.56 5.65
C GLY A 56 -10.55 2.95 4.90
N CYS A 57 -10.50 4.17 4.36
CA CYS A 57 -9.27 4.69 3.78
C CYS A 57 -8.31 5.15 4.89
N ALA A 58 -7.00 5.01 4.69
CA ALA A 58 -5.99 5.57 5.59
C ALA A 58 -5.60 7.03 5.24
N CYS A 59 -6.33 7.68 4.34
CA CYS A 59 -6.14 9.10 4.00
C CYS A 59 -6.76 10.01 5.06
N PRO A 60 -6.37 11.30 5.10
CA PRO A 60 -6.99 12.27 6.01
C PRO A 60 -8.44 12.65 5.63
N GLU A 61 -8.94 12.24 4.47
CA GLU A 61 -10.34 12.49 4.05
C GLU A 61 -11.32 11.57 4.78
N PRO A 62 -12.20 12.09 5.66
CA PRO A 62 -13.15 11.29 6.43
C PRO A 62 -14.17 10.54 5.56
N ASP A 63 -14.59 11.12 4.43
CA ASP A 63 -15.60 10.54 3.53
C ASP A 63 -14.99 10.13 2.19
N CYS A 64 -13.83 9.46 2.24
CA CYS A 64 -13.10 9.05 1.05
C CYS A 64 -13.96 8.18 0.11
N ALA A 65 -14.28 8.73 -1.06
CA ALA A 65 -15.13 8.06 -2.06
C ALA A 65 -14.49 6.79 -2.68
N VAL A 66 -13.16 6.65 -2.58
CA VAL A 66 -12.40 5.55 -3.20
C VAL A 66 -11.38 4.95 -2.22
N PRO A 67 -11.83 4.25 -1.16
CA PRO A 67 -10.93 3.76 -0.11
C PRO A 67 -9.76 2.93 -0.64
N GLY A 68 -8.55 3.43 -0.43
CA GLY A 68 -7.30 2.78 -0.83
C GLY A 68 -7.02 2.73 -2.34
N ALA A 69 -7.87 3.34 -3.17
CA ALA A 69 -7.73 3.36 -4.63
C ALA A 69 -7.22 4.72 -5.17
N HIS A 70 -6.37 5.40 -4.39
CA HIS A 70 -5.74 6.66 -4.81
C HIS A 70 -4.31 6.81 -4.27
N PRO A 71 -3.46 7.63 -4.92
CA PRO A 71 -2.11 7.93 -4.45
C PRO A 71 -2.09 8.57 -3.06
N PHE A 72 -1.02 8.34 -2.30
CA PHE A 72 -0.83 8.94 -0.96
C PHE A 72 -0.46 10.43 -1.03
N ASP A 73 0.28 10.83 -2.06
CA ASP A 73 0.68 12.22 -2.31
C ASP A 73 -0.15 12.79 -3.48
N PRO A 74 -0.45 14.10 -3.54
CA PRO A 74 -1.54 14.63 -4.35
C PRO A 74 -1.29 14.65 -5.87
N GLY A 75 -0.34 13.87 -6.42
CA GLY A 75 -0.09 13.85 -7.86
C GLY A 75 0.35 12.51 -8.43
N LEU A 76 -0.37 12.05 -9.46
CA LEU A 76 0.10 11.05 -10.44
C LEU A 76 1.43 11.47 -11.11
N LEU A 77 1.76 12.77 -11.07
CA LEU A 77 3.04 13.32 -11.54
C LEU A 77 4.26 12.74 -10.81
N ALA A 78 4.07 12.13 -9.64
CA ALA A 78 5.13 11.44 -8.94
C ALA A 78 5.38 10.02 -9.46
N ALA A 79 4.50 9.44 -10.30
CA ALA A 79 4.67 8.09 -10.81
C ALA A 79 6.00 7.95 -11.58
N THR A 80 6.76 6.90 -11.29
CA THR A 80 8.14 6.77 -11.76
C THR A 80 8.48 5.35 -12.17
N THR A 81 9.46 5.22 -13.07
CA THR A 81 10.16 3.96 -13.37
C THR A 81 11.54 3.89 -12.72
N ASP A 82 11.98 4.93 -11.98
CA ASP A 82 13.28 4.96 -11.31
C ASP A 82 13.33 3.95 -10.15
N GLU A 83 14.20 2.94 -10.30
CA GLU A 83 14.38 1.88 -9.30
C GLU A 83 14.73 2.41 -7.90
N ARG A 84 15.57 3.44 -7.80
CA ARG A 84 16.02 3.98 -6.50
C ARG A 84 14.85 4.61 -5.77
N MET A 85 14.02 5.35 -6.48
CA MET A 85 12.81 5.99 -5.96
C MET A 85 11.78 4.94 -5.52
N VAL A 86 11.56 3.89 -6.32
CA VAL A 86 10.68 2.77 -5.96
C VAL A 86 11.17 2.05 -4.70
N ARG A 87 12.46 1.73 -4.61
CA ARG A 87 13.05 1.10 -3.40
C ARG A 87 12.90 1.99 -2.18
N TRP A 88 13.16 3.29 -2.32
CA TRP A 88 13.04 4.24 -1.24
C TRP A 88 11.60 4.30 -0.71
N TRP A 89 10.59 4.41 -1.58
CA TRP A 89 9.20 4.45 -1.15
C TRP A 89 8.77 3.22 -0.35
N TRP A 90 9.05 2.00 -0.84
CA TRP A 90 8.63 0.78 -0.15
C TRP A 90 9.50 0.42 1.05
N THR A 91 10.70 0.98 1.16
CA THR A 91 11.47 0.94 2.41
C THR A 91 10.79 1.79 3.49
N ASN A 92 10.31 2.98 3.13
CA ASN A 92 9.63 3.89 4.06
C ASN A 92 8.16 3.50 4.32
N ARG A 93 7.50 2.84 3.37
CA ARG A 93 6.09 2.43 3.44
C ARG A 93 5.89 0.98 2.95
N PRO A 94 6.37 -0.04 3.67
CA PRO A 94 6.33 -1.44 3.19
C PRO A 94 4.93 -2.00 2.95
N ALA A 95 3.91 -1.38 3.57
CA ALA A 95 2.51 -1.79 3.45
C ALA A 95 1.72 -1.00 2.40
N ALA A 96 2.33 -0.02 1.73
CA ALA A 96 1.64 0.77 0.71
C ALA A 96 1.22 -0.12 -0.48
N PRO A 97 -0.04 -0.02 -0.95
CA PRO A 97 -0.46 -0.62 -2.21
C PRO A 97 0.36 -0.08 -3.39
N VAL A 98 0.58 -0.92 -4.40
CA VAL A 98 1.24 -0.52 -5.66
C VAL A 98 0.16 0.03 -6.59
N LEU A 99 0.31 1.27 -7.03
CA LEU A 99 -0.51 1.87 -8.08
C LEU A 99 0.32 2.02 -9.36
N LEU A 100 -0.31 1.82 -10.51
CA LEU A 100 0.29 1.93 -11.83
C LEU A 100 -0.34 3.13 -12.54
N ALA A 101 0.46 4.05 -13.04
CA ALA A 101 -0.01 5.13 -13.91
C ALA A 101 0.01 4.63 -15.36
N THR A 102 -1.07 3.98 -15.77
CA THR A 102 -1.16 3.33 -17.10
C THR A 102 -1.42 4.31 -18.25
N GLY A 103 -1.70 5.58 -17.96
CA GLY A 103 -2.29 6.49 -18.95
C GLY A 103 -3.68 5.99 -19.40
N GLY A 104 -4.50 6.88 -19.94
CA GLY A 104 -5.74 6.52 -20.64
C GLY A 104 -5.48 6.55 -22.13
#